data_AF-A0A803JEC6-F1
#
_entry.id   AF-A0A803JEC6-F1
#
_cell.length_a   1.000
_cell.length_b   1.000
_cell.length_c   1.000
_cell.angle_alpha   90.00
_cell.angle_beta   90.00
_cell.angle_gamma   90.00
#
_symmetry.space_group_name_H-M   'P 1'
#
loop_
_entity.id
_entity.type
_entity.pdbx_description
1 polymer ?
#
loop_
_entity_poly.entity_id
_entity_poly.type
_entity_poly.pdbx_seq_one_letter_code
_entity_poly.pdbx_strand_id
1 'polypeptide(L)'
;MDNCLKCNEDQWTDERRDKCIQRETEYLSFHDYLGSILMGISLCLCATATLIYLMFYRHRTTCIVRANNLVLSYILLFSLTVSFLSSLLFIGRPRNVTCLVRQVTFGVIFATALSAIIGKTITVIIAFSATKPGSKLAKWTKTQITYRIVLLLTNGQVVICSIWLICSPPFPDTDTKSKTGMIIVLCNEGSVVAFYIMIGYIGILAIVSFLLAYYARRLPDSFNESQLITFSMLVFCSVWVSFIPAYINTKGRSVVAVEVFAILTSNAGLLGFIFIPKCYIILFRPELNNKKYLMRKI
;
A
#
# COMPACT_ATOMS: atom_id res chain seq x y z
N MET A 1 -43.95 -5.27 42.73
CA MET A 1 -43.06 -4.44 41.88
C MET A 1 -42.06 -5.38 41.27
N ASP A 2 -42.20 -5.68 39.98
CA ASP A 2 -41.25 -6.53 39.26
C ASP A 2 -39.99 -5.71 39.00
N ASN A 3 -38.95 -5.94 39.81
CA ASN A 3 -37.68 -5.25 39.69
C ASN A 3 -36.89 -5.84 38.51
N CYS A 4 -37.09 -5.30 37.31
CA CYS A 4 -36.25 -5.58 36.16
C CYS A 4 -34.88 -4.91 36.33
N LEU A 5 -33.82 -5.71 36.40
CA LEU A 5 -32.45 -5.24 36.42
C LEU A 5 -31.92 -5.17 34.99
N LYS A 6 -31.26 -4.05 34.65
CA LYS A 6 -30.60 -3.88 33.35
C LYS A 6 -29.28 -4.65 33.36
N CYS A 7 -29.02 -5.48 32.35
CA CYS A 7 -27.72 -6.14 32.16
C CYS A 7 -26.60 -5.11 31.93
N ASN A 8 -25.36 -5.52 32.22
CA ASN A 8 -24.18 -4.71 31.92
C ASN A 8 -24.04 -4.44 30.41
N GLU A 9 -23.30 -3.40 30.03
CA GLU A 9 -23.20 -2.96 28.62
C GLU A 9 -22.65 -4.03 27.67
N ASP A 10 -21.85 -4.95 28.19
CA ASP A 10 -21.23 -6.09 27.50
C ASP A 10 -22.11 -7.35 27.43
N GLN A 11 -23.31 -7.28 27.99
CA GLN A 11 -24.25 -8.39 28.11
C GLN A 11 -25.59 -8.09 27.42
N TRP A 12 -26.37 -9.14 27.16
CA TRP A 12 -27.75 -9.06 26.66
C TRP A 12 -28.63 -10.07 27.42
N THR A 13 -29.94 -9.83 27.50
CA THR A 13 -30.85 -10.76 28.16
C THR A 13 -31.08 -12.01 27.31
N ASP A 14 -31.06 -13.20 27.90
CA ASP A 14 -31.50 -14.43 27.22
C ASP A 14 -32.95 -14.31 26.69
N GLU A 15 -33.39 -15.18 25.77
CA GLU A 15 -34.75 -15.17 25.20
C GLU A 15 -35.85 -15.18 26.27
N ARG A 16 -35.57 -15.83 27.40
CA ARG A 16 -36.45 -15.93 28.58
C ARG A 16 -36.35 -14.75 29.54
N ARG A 17 -35.44 -13.79 29.28
CA ARG A 17 -35.17 -12.57 30.07
C ARG A 17 -34.86 -12.80 31.55
N ASP A 18 -34.35 -13.98 31.88
CA ASP A 18 -34.02 -14.42 33.24
C ASP A 18 -32.51 -14.36 33.53
N LYS A 19 -31.67 -14.25 32.50
CA LYS A 19 -30.21 -14.19 32.62
C LYS A 19 -29.58 -13.18 31.67
N CYS A 20 -28.44 -12.64 32.05
CA CYS A 20 -27.57 -11.84 31.19
C CYS A 20 -26.50 -12.73 30.57
N ILE A 21 -26.44 -12.77 29.25
CA ILE A 21 -25.48 -13.53 28.44
C ILE A 21 -24.45 -12.56 27.85
N GLN A 22 -23.18 -12.96 27.83
CA GLN A 22 -22.12 -12.19 27.20
C GLN A 22 -22.39 -12.02 25.70
N ARG A 23 -22.27 -10.80 25.18
CA ARG A 23 -22.42 -10.57 23.74
C ARG A 23 -21.26 -11.21 22.97
N GLU A 24 -21.55 -11.81 21.81
CA GLU A 24 -20.51 -12.33 20.91
C GLU A 24 -19.69 -11.18 20.30
N THR A 25 -18.36 -11.36 20.24
CA THR A 25 -17.45 -10.40 19.65
C THR A 25 -17.22 -10.66 18.17
N GLU A 26 -17.51 -9.70 17.29
CA GLU A 26 -17.25 -9.77 15.85
C GLU A 26 -15.95 -9.05 15.49
N TYR A 27 -15.02 -9.76 14.86
CA TYR A 27 -13.79 -9.24 14.25
C TYR A 27 -13.43 -10.10 13.03
N LEU A 28 -12.52 -9.63 12.16
CA LEU A 28 -12.07 -10.41 11.01
C LEU A 28 -11.11 -11.50 11.48
N SER A 29 -11.61 -12.73 11.70
CA SER A 29 -10.80 -13.82 12.24
C SER A 29 -9.98 -14.52 11.14
N PHE A 30 -8.80 -15.01 11.49
CA PHE A 30 -8.03 -15.91 10.61
C PHE A 30 -8.78 -17.21 10.29
N HIS A 31 -9.66 -17.65 11.19
CA HIS A 31 -10.46 -18.86 11.03
C HIS A 31 -11.75 -18.64 10.22
N ASP A 32 -12.10 -17.39 9.91
CA ASP A 32 -13.23 -17.09 9.02
C ASP A 32 -12.83 -17.32 7.56
N TYR A 33 -13.76 -17.76 6.72
CA TYR A 33 -13.54 -17.95 5.27
C TYR A 33 -12.89 -16.72 4.61
N LEU A 34 -13.41 -15.52 4.89
CA LEU A 34 -12.88 -14.27 4.33
C LEU A 34 -11.45 -13.97 4.83
N GLY A 35 -11.20 -14.13 6.13
CA GLY A 35 -9.88 -13.88 6.72
C GLY A 35 -8.83 -14.87 6.23
N SER A 36 -9.19 -16.15 6.12
CA SER A 36 -8.34 -17.21 5.56
C SER A 36 -7.96 -16.95 4.09
N ILE A 37 -8.92 -16.54 3.26
CA ILE A 37 -8.66 -16.21 1.85
C ILE A 37 -7.72 -15.00 1.74
N LEU A 38 -8.00 -13.91 2.47
CA LEU A 38 -7.17 -12.71 2.44
C LEU A 38 -5.75 -13.00 2.93
N MET A 39 -5.59 -13.80 3.99
CA MET A 39 -4.30 -14.26 4.48
C MET A 39 -3.54 -15.04 3.40
N GLY A 40 -4.20 -16.00 2.74
CA GLY A 40 -3.59 -16.79 1.67
C GLY A 40 -3.11 -15.94 0.49
N ILE A 41 -3.92 -14.97 0.07
CA ILE A 41 -3.55 -14.01 -0.98
C ILE A 41 -2.36 -13.16 -0.54
N SER A 42 -2.37 -12.64 0.69
CA SER A 42 -1.28 -11.86 1.28
C SER A 42 0.05 -12.60 1.22
N LEU A 43 0.06 -13.86 1.68
CA LEU A 43 1.25 -14.70 1.74
C LEU A 43 1.76 -15.06 0.34
N CYS A 44 0.85 -15.38 -0.59
CA CYS A 44 1.20 -15.66 -1.98
C CYS A 44 1.84 -14.43 -2.66
N LEU A 45 1.26 -13.24 -2.49
CA LEU A 45 1.80 -11.99 -3.03
C LEU A 45 3.14 -11.61 -2.37
N CYS A 46 3.28 -11.83 -1.06
CA CYS A 46 4.55 -11.63 -0.35
C CYS A 46 5.64 -12.57 -0.88
N ALA A 47 5.32 -13.86 -1.08
CA ALA A 47 6.25 -14.83 -1.63
C ALA A 47 6.67 -14.48 -3.06
N THR A 48 5.72 -14.10 -3.92
CA THR A 48 6.02 -13.67 -5.30
C THR A 48 6.88 -12.40 -5.34
N ALA A 49 6.57 -11.38 -4.53
CA ALA A 49 7.39 -10.17 -4.42
C ALA A 49 8.82 -10.47 -3.94
N THR A 50 8.96 -11.39 -2.97
CA THR A 50 10.27 -11.84 -2.47
C THR A 50 11.06 -12.60 -3.53
N LEU A 51 10.42 -13.48 -4.30
CA LEU A 51 11.06 -14.19 -5.42
C LEU A 51 11.55 -13.20 -6.49
N ILE A 52 10.74 -12.20 -6.84
CA ILE A 52 11.14 -11.12 -7.75
C ILE A 52 12.34 -10.37 -7.18
N TYR A 53 12.34 -10.07 -5.87
CA TYR A 53 13.45 -9.37 -5.21
C TYR A 53 14.76 -10.15 -5.31
N LEU A 54 14.72 -11.44 -4.99
CA LEU A 54 15.88 -12.33 -5.08
C LEU A 54 16.37 -12.47 -6.52
N MET A 55 15.46 -12.56 -7.49
CA MET A 55 15.81 -12.62 -8.91
C MET A 55 16.50 -11.32 -9.37
N PHE A 56 15.97 -10.15 -9.01
CA PHE A 56 16.60 -8.85 -9.30
C PHE A 56 17.97 -8.73 -8.62
N TYR A 57 18.12 -9.24 -7.40
CA TYR A 57 19.41 -9.30 -6.70
C TYR A 57 20.43 -10.19 -7.43
N ARG A 58 20.02 -11.40 -7.85
CA ARG A 58 20.88 -12.34 -8.59
C ARG A 58 21.30 -11.78 -9.96
N HIS A 59 20.38 -11.12 -10.66
CA HIS A 59 20.61 -10.54 -11.99
C HIS A 59 21.02 -9.06 -11.95
N ARG A 60 21.53 -8.55 -10.83
CA ARG A 60 21.89 -7.13 -10.64
C ARG A 60 22.93 -6.59 -11.62
N THR A 61 23.73 -7.48 -12.21
CA THR A 61 24.78 -7.13 -13.19
C THR A 61 24.24 -6.96 -14.60
N THR A 62 22.99 -7.33 -14.87
CA THR A 62 22.37 -7.25 -16.20
C THR A 62 22.02 -5.83 -16.61
N CYS A 63 22.01 -5.55 -17.92
CA CYS A 63 21.82 -4.19 -18.44
C CYS A 63 20.42 -3.65 -18.14
N ILE A 64 19.39 -4.50 -18.22
CA ILE A 64 18.00 -4.14 -17.89
C ILE A 64 17.90 -3.67 -16.44
N VAL A 65 18.55 -4.39 -15.53
CA VAL A 65 18.48 -4.10 -14.10
C VAL A 65 19.32 -2.85 -13.75
N ARG A 66 20.50 -2.66 -14.36
CA ARG A 66 21.32 -1.44 -14.17
C ARG A 66 20.70 -0.18 -14.78
N ALA A 67 20.04 -0.30 -15.93
CA ALA A 67 19.34 0.82 -16.57
C ALA A 67 18.15 1.30 -15.72
N ASN A 68 17.53 0.39 -14.97
CA ASN A 68 16.36 0.65 -14.16
C ASN A 68 16.71 1.03 -12.72
N ASN A 69 17.31 2.22 -12.55
CA ASN A 69 17.73 2.85 -11.28
C ASN A 69 17.55 1.93 -10.05
N LEU A 70 18.54 1.03 -9.90
CA LEU A 70 18.51 -0.14 -9.02
C LEU A 70 17.94 0.12 -7.63
N VAL A 71 18.37 1.24 -7.03
CA VAL A 71 18.02 1.64 -5.68
C VAL A 71 16.51 1.85 -5.53
N LEU A 72 15.89 2.58 -6.47
CA LEU A 72 14.44 2.87 -6.41
C LEU A 72 13.61 1.60 -6.65
N SER A 73 14.07 0.72 -7.55
CA SER A 73 13.43 -0.58 -7.77
C SER A 73 13.45 -1.43 -6.50
N TYR A 74 14.58 -1.47 -5.78
CA TYR A 74 14.67 -2.19 -4.51
C TYR A 74 13.81 -1.56 -3.41
N ILE A 75 13.80 -0.23 -3.27
CA ILE A 75 12.95 0.46 -2.28
C ILE A 75 11.48 0.15 -2.54
N LEU A 76 11.02 0.25 -3.80
CA LEU A 76 9.65 -0.05 -4.17
C LEU A 76 9.31 -1.52 -3.87
N LEU A 77 10.14 -2.46 -4.30
CA LEU A 77 9.89 -3.88 -4.14
C LEU A 77 9.89 -4.32 -2.67
N PHE A 78 10.83 -3.79 -1.88
CA PHE A 78 10.84 -3.98 -0.42
C PHE A 78 9.57 -3.42 0.22
N SER A 79 9.16 -2.21 -0.16
CA SER A 79 7.92 -1.59 0.34
C SER A 79 6.69 -2.45 0.02
N LEU A 80 6.60 -2.99 -1.21
CA LEU A 80 5.51 -3.90 -1.61
C LEU A 80 5.51 -5.19 -0.79
N THR A 81 6.67 -5.83 -0.60
CA THR A 81 6.79 -7.05 0.22
C THR A 81 6.33 -6.81 1.65
N VAL A 82 6.84 -5.74 2.29
CA VAL A 82 6.42 -5.39 3.65
C VAL A 82 4.94 -5.02 3.68
N SER A 83 4.41 -4.39 2.62
CA SER A 83 2.98 -4.07 2.55
C SER A 83 2.11 -5.31 2.55
N PHE A 84 2.44 -6.32 1.74
CA PHE A 84 1.71 -7.60 1.72
C PHE A 84 1.77 -8.31 3.07
N LEU A 85 2.87 -8.20 3.80
CA LEU A 85 2.96 -8.75 5.15
C LEU A 85 2.13 -7.92 6.16
N SER A 86 2.19 -6.58 6.05
CA SER A 86 1.49 -5.66 6.96
C SER A 86 -0.03 -5.76 6.88
N SER A 87 -0.60 -6.19 5.74
CA SER A 87 -2.03 -6.49 5.61
C SER A 87 -2.52 -7.51 6.64
N LEU A 88 -1.64 -8.40 7.13
CA LEU A 88 -1.99 -9.36 8.17
C LEU A 88 -2.22 -8.70 9.54
N LEU A 89 -1.70 -7.50 9.79
CA LEU A 89 -1.95 -6.73 11.03
C LEU A 89 -3.40 -6.27 11.15
N PHE A 90 -4.13 -6.24 10.03
CA PHE A 90 -5.55 -5.93 9.98
C PHE A 90 -6.43 -7.16 10.29
N ILE A 91 -5.89 -8.37 10.20
CA ILE A 91 -6.61 -9.63 10.44
C ILE A 91 -6.32 -10.12 11.87
N GLY A 92 -7.36 -10.61 12.54
CA GLY A 92 -7.30 -11.14 13.89
C GLY A 92 -7.88 -10.19 14.94
N ARG A 93 -7.75 -10.59 16.21
CA ARG A 93 -8.33 -9.84 17.34
C ARG A 93 -7.52 -8.56 17.58
N PRO A 94 -8.15 -7.36 17.60
CA PRO A 94 -7.47 -6.11 17.88
C PRO A 94 -6.83 -6.12 19.27
N ARG A 95 -5.54 -5.79 19.34
CA ARG A 95 -4.77 -5.57 20.56
C ARG A 95 -4.21 -4.14 20.55
N ASN A 96 -3.78 -3.63 21.71
CA ASN A 96 -3.19 -2.30 21.81
C ASN A 96 -2.07 -2.09 20.78
N VAL A 97 -1.14 -3.03 20.70
CA VAL A 97 -0.01 -2.95 19.76
C VAL A 97 -0.48 -2.95 18.31
N THR A 98 -1.40 -3.84 17.92
CA THR A 98 -1.86 -3.93 16.53
C THR A 98 -2.60 -2.66 16.12
N CYS A 99 -3.42 -2.08 16.99
CA CYS A 99 -4.11 -0.82 16.70
C CYS A 99 -3.14 0.34 16.47
N LEU A 100 -2.09 0.44 17.28
CA LEU A 100 -1.07 1.47 17.13
C LEU A 100 -0.30 1.35 15.82
N VAL A 101 0.11 0.13 15.45
CA VAL A 101 1.03 -0.05 14.31
C VAL A 101 0.33 -0.18 12.97
N ARG A 102 -0.92 -0.64 12.91
CA ARG A 102 -1.62 -1.01 11.67
C ARG A 102 -1.69 0.15 10.67
N GLN A 103 -2.33 1.26 11.05
CA GLN A 103 -2.52 2.41 10.15
C GLN A 103 -1.21 3.16 9.87
N VAL A 104 -0.34 3.24 10.87
CA VAL A 104 0.98 3.90 10.73
C VAL A 104 1.87 3.13 9.75
N THR A 105 1.92 1.81 9.91
CA THR A 105 2.68 0.92 9.02
C THR A 105 2.13 1.00 7.59
N PHE A 106 0.80 0.91 7.43
CA PHE A 106 0.15 1.11 6.15
C PHE A 106 0.55 2.45 5.52
N GLY A 107 0.39 3.55 6.26
CA GLY A 107 0.62 4.88 5.72
C GLY A 107 2.06 5.13 5.30
N VAL A 108 3.03 4.76 6.14
CA VAL A 108 4.47 4.93 5.85
C VAL A 108 4.91 4.07 4.66
N ILE A 109 4.43 2.82 4.57
CA ILE A 109 4.77 1.92 3.46
C ILE A 109 4.22 2.45 2.14
N PHE A 110 2.94 2.86 2.11
CA PHE A 110 2.31 3.39 0.90
C PHE A 110 2.96 4.69 0.46
N ALA A 111 3.25 5.61 1.39
CA ALA A 111 3.98 6.83 1.08
C ALA A 111 5.36 6.53 0.50
N THR A 112 6.08 5.52 1.02
CA THR A 112 7.39 5.11 0.50
C THR A 112 7.29 4.51 -0.90
N ALA A 113 6.30 3.65 -1.16
CA ALA A 113 6.06 3.08 -2.48
C ALA A 113 5.74 4.16 -3.52
N LEU A 114 4.80 5.06 -3.22
CA LEU A 114 4.43 6.17 -4.10
C LEU A 114 5.59 7.13 -4.33
N SER A 115 6.36 7.44 -3.29
CA SER A 115 7.56 8.27 -3.40
C SER A 115 8.59 7.64 -4.33
N ALA A 116 8.82 6.33 -4.23
CA ALA A 116 9.71 5.61 -5.13
C ALA A 116 9.22 5.64 -6.59
N ILE A 117 7.90 5.55 -6.83
CA ILE A 117 7.32 5.69 -8.17
C ILE A 117 7.52 7.10 -8.72
N ILE A 118 7.22 8.13 -7.92
CA ILE A 118 7.49 9.53 -8.28
C ILE A 118 8.96 9.69 -8.66
N GLY A 119 9.86 9.15 -7.84
CA GLY A 119 11.29 9.19 -8.11
C GLY A 119 11.67 8.51 -9.43
N LYS A 120 11.12 7.31 -9.70
CA LYS A 120 11.34 6.61 -10.97
C LYS A 120 10.89 7.45 -12.15
N THR A 121 9.68 7.97 -12.11
CA THR A 121 9.10 8.76 -13.20
C THR A 121 9.88 10.06 -13.44
N ILE A 122 10.25 10.78 -12.38
CA ILE A 122 11.10 11.97 -12.48
C ILE A 122 12.45 11.63 -13.14
N THR A 123 13.04 10.49 -12.78
CA THR A 123 14.31 10.04 -13.38
C THR A 123 14.18 9.86 -14.89
N VAL A 124 13.07 9.27 -15.37
CA VAL A 124 12.79 9.13 -16.81
C VAL A 124 12.60 10.50 -17.48
N ILE A 125 11.84 11.40 -16.87
CA ILE A 125 11.61 12.75 -17.39
C ILE A 125 12.92 13.54 -17.50
N ILE A 126 13.79 13.47 -16.49
CA ILE A 126 15.10 14.13 -16.49
C ILE A 126 15.99 13.53 -17.58
N ALA A 127 16.06 12.20 -17.69
CA ALA A 127 16.89 11.52 -18.68
C ALA A 127 16.54 11.96 -20.12
N PHE A 128 15.24 12.07 -20.44
CA PHE A 128 14.79 12.53 -21.75
C PHE A 128 14.94 14.05 -21.95
N SER A 129 14.81 14.84 -20.88
CA SER A 129 15.00 16.30 -20.98
C SER A 129 16.48 16.67 -21.16
N ALA A 130 17.40 15.86 -20.61
CA ALA A 130 18.83 16.04 -20.71
C ALA A 130 19.38 15.78 -22.13
N THR A 131 18.70 14.99 -22.97
CA THR A 131 19.10 14.75 -24.37
C THR A 131 18.73 15.90 -25.31
N LYS A 132 17.90 16.87 -24.88
CA LYS A 132 17.58 18.07 -25.69
C LYS A 132 18.75 19.07 -25.68
N PRO A 133 19.22 19.55 -26.85
CA PRO A 133 20.32 20.51 -26.93
C PRO A 133 19.96 21.82 -26.21
N GLY A 134 20.89 22.32 -25.37
CA GLY A 134 20.71 23.57 -24.61
C GLY A 134 20.04 23.44 -23.22
N SER A 135 19.74 22.22 -22.74
CA SER A 135 19.07 22.07 -21.44
C SER A 135 20.02 22.32 -20.25
N LYS A 136 19.63 23.24 -19.35
CA LYS A 136 20.28 23.41 -18.03
C LYS A 136 20.11 22.16 -17.13
N LEU A 137 19.18 21.28 -17.49
CA LEU A 137 18.90 19.99 -16.85
C LEU A 137 19.94 18.91 -17.18
N ALA A 138 20.78 19.08 -18.20
CA ALA A 138 21.90 18.17 -18.46
C ALA A 138 22.93 18.13 -17.31
N LYS A 139 23.07 19.24 -16.56
CA LYS A 139 23.87 19.29 -15.31
C LYS A 139 23.23 18.54 -14.14
N TRP A 140 21.94 18.23 -14.21
CA TRP A 140 21.19 17.51 -13.19
C TRP A 140 21.38 16.01 -13.34
N THR A 141 22.63 15.55 -13.40
CA THR A 141 22.97 14.15 -13.33
C THR A 141 23.22 13.79 -11.88
N LYS A 142 22.31 13.03 -11.25
CA LYS A 142 22.62 11.99 -10.24
C LYS A 142 21.35 11.47 -9.59
N THR A 143 21.20 10.15 -9.62
CA THR A 143 20.41 9.28 -8.74
C THR A 143 20.21 9.81 -7.30
N GLN A 144 21.18 10.58 -6.80
CA GLN A 144 21.17 11.22 -5.49
C GLN A 144 20.03 12.24 -5.29
N ILE A 145 19.63 13.01 -6.30
CA ILE A 145 18.52 13.97 -6.18
C ILE A 145 17.20 13.22 -6.03
N THR A 146 16.96 12.22 -6.88
CA THR A 146 15.77 11.39 -6.81
C THR A 146 15.65 10.69 -5.45
N TYR A 147 16.75 10.13 -4.95
CA TYR A 147 16.77 9.52 -3.61
C TYR A 147 16.41 10.52 -2.50
N ARG A 148 16.94 11.75 -2.56
CA ARG A 148 16.59 12.81 -1.61
C ARG A 148 15.09 13.15 -1.66
N ILE A 149 14.51 13.20 -2.86
CA ILE A 149 13.05 13.42 -3.02
C ILE A 149 12.28 12.28 -2.34
N VAL A 150 12.63 11.02 -2.60
CA VAL A 150 11.96 9.87 -1.96
C VAL A 150 12.04 9.98 -0.43
N LEU A 151 13.23 10.26 0.10
CA LEU A 151 13.46 10.38 1.53
C LEU A 151 12.67 11.55 2.15
N LEU A 152 12.59 12.70 1.47
CA LEU A 152 11.81 13.85 1.95
C LEU A 152 10.32 13.54 2.00
N LEU A 153 9.77 12.92 0.95
CA LEU A 153 8.35 12.58 0.89
C LEU A 153 7.98 11.49 1.90
N THR A 154 8.80 10.44 2.04
CA THR A 154 8.60 9.43 3.09
C THR A 154 8.66 10.03 4.48
N ASN A 155 9.64 10.90 4.76
CA ASN A 155 9.76 11.55 6.08
C ASN A 155 8.55 12.44 6.41
N GLY A 156 7.95 13.09 5.40
CA GLY A 156 6.71 13.84 5.59
C GLY A 156 5.61 12.96 6.22
N GLN A 157 5.42 11.76 5.69
CA GLN A 157 4.45 10.81 6.25
C GLN A 157 4.85 10.32 7.65
N VAL A 158 6.14 10.05 7.89
CA VAL A 158 6.63 9.62 9.21
C VAL A 158 6.35 10.69 10.27
N VAL A 159 6.55 11.98 9.95
CA VAL A 159 6.24 13.09 10.85
C VAL A 159 4.74 13.17 11.13
N ILE A 160 3.89 13.07 10.10
CA ILE A 160 2.43 13.06 10.26
C ILE A 160 2.00 11.92 11.20
N CYS A 161 2.47 10.70 10.96
CA CYS A 161 2.15 9.54 11.80
C CYS A 161 2.69 9.69 13.23
N SER A 162 3.88 10.27 13.41
CA SER A 162 4.48 10.47 14.73
C SER A 162 3.67 11.47 15.57
N ILE A 163 3.26 12.59 14.96
CA ILE A 163 2.39 13.58 15.62
C ILE A 163 1.05 12.94 15.99
N TRP A 164 0.48 12.16 15.08
CA TRP A 164 -0.78 11.45 15.36
C TRP A 164 -0.64 10.50 16.56
N LEU A 165 0.40 9.66 16.61
CA LEU A 165 0.65 8.75 17.73
C LEU A 165 0.89 9.47 19.06
N ILE A 166 1.55 10.63 19.05
CA ILE A 166 1.84 11.39 20.28
C ILE A 166 0.58 12.08 20.80
N CYS A 167 -0.21 12.71 19.92
CA CYS A 167 -1.35 13.52 20.32
C CYS A 167 -2.62 12.70 20.54
N SER A 168 -2.85 11.65 19.75
CA SER A 168 -4.11 10.89 19.75
C SER A 168 -3.87 9.46 19.23
N PRO A 169 -3.16 8.61 20.00
CA PRO A 169 -2.83 7.26 19.57
C PRO A 169 -4.09 6.40 19.38
N PRO A 170 -4.14 5.54 18.35
CA PRO A 170 -5.19 4.55 18.20
C PRO A 170 -5.24 3.56 19.37
N PHE A 171 -6.45 3.16 19.78
CA PHE A 171 -6.67 2.21 20.88
C PHE A 171 -7.77 1.21 20.53
N PRO A 172 -7.77 -0.01 21.11
CA PRO A 172 -8.86 -0.95 20.92
C PRO A 172 -10.13 -0.43 21.54
N ASP A 173 -11.22 -0.50 20.80
CA ASP A 173 -12.54 -0.03 21.20
C ASP A 173 -13.60 -1.06 20.82
N THR A 174 -14.75 -0.97 21.47
CA THR A 174 -15.86 -1.90 21.29
C THR A 174 -17.09 -1.13 20.85
N ASP A 175 -17.52 -1.36 19.62
CA ASP A 175 -18.77 -0.80 19.12
C ASP A 175 -19.93 -1.72 19.51
N THR A 176 -20.76 -1.23 20.43
CA THR A 176 -21.95 -1.91 20.95
C THR A 176 -23.24 -1.45 20.26
N LYS A 177 -23.17 -0.49 19.34
CA LYS A 177 -24.32 0.23 18.76
C LYS A 177 -24.59 -0.10 17.29
N SER A 178 -23.59 -0.52 16.53
CA SER A 178 -23.71 -0.65 15.07
C SER A 178 -24.38 -1.95 14.60
N LYS A 179 -24.45 -3.00 15.44
CA LYS A 179 -25.14 -4.26 15.16
C LYS A 179 -25.86 -4.80 16.39
N THR A 180 -27.18 -4.99 16.31
CA THR A 180 -27.99 -5.54 17.42
C THR A 180 -27.55 -6.96 17.74
N GLY A 181 -27.15 -7.22 18.99
CA GLY A 181 -26.78 -8.56 19.47
C GLY A 181 -25.29 -8.93 19.36
N MET A 182 -24.41 -8.07 18.81
CA MET A 182 -22.96 -8.32 18.71
C MET A 182 -22.14 -7.13 19.20
N ILE A 183 -20.94 -7.38 19.76
CA ILE A 183 -19.93 -6.37 20.05
C ILE A 183 -18.90 -6.40 18.93
N ILE A 184 -18.75 -5.33 18.17
CA ILE A 184 -17.70 -5.29 17.14
C ILE A 184 -16.43 -4.78 17.82
N VAL A 185 -15.39 -5.60 17.85
CA VAL A 185 -14.08 -5.20 18.41
C VAL A 185 -13.28 -4.58 17.27
N LEU A 186 -13.00 -3.28 17.37
CA LEU A 186 -12.32 -2.48 16.35
C LEU A 186 -11.17 -1.70 16.97
N CYS A 187 -10.33 -1.10 16.13
CA CYS A 187 -9.41 -0.06 16.57
C CYS A 187 -10.09 1.29 16.37
N ASN A 188 -10.27 2.04 17.44
CA ASN A 188 -10.59 3.45 17.34
C ASN A 188 -9.31 4.20 16.97
N GLU A 189 -9.40 5.03 15.95
CA GLU A 189 -8.26 5.76 15.39
C GLU A 189 -7.83 6.95 16.27
N GLY A 190 -8.58 7.23 17.35
CA GLY A 190 -8.30 8.28 18.34
C GLY A 190 -8.65 9.68 17.83
N SER A 191 -8.08 10.06 16.68
CA SER A 191 -8.40 11.30 15.97
C SER A 191 -8.73 11.04 14.50
N VAL A 192 -10.01 11.21 14.17
CA VAL A 192 -10.51 11.13 12.81
C VAL A 192 -9.82 12.15 11.89
N VAL A 193 -9.53 13.34 12.42
CA VAL A 193 -8.83 14.40 11.66
C VAL A 193 -7.40 13.95 11.33
N ALA A 194 -6.66 13.41 12.29
CA ALA A 194 -5.29 12.95 12.06
C ALA A 194 -5.24 11.78 11.06
N PHE A 195 -6.19 10.86 11.16
CA PHE A 195 -6.37 9.78 10.18
C PHE A 195 -6.61 10.32 8.77
N TYR A 196 -7.48 11.31 8.59
CA TYR A 196 -7.70 11.93 7.28
C TYR A 196 -6.51 12.73 6.76
N ILE A 197 -5.72 13.37 7.63
CA ILE A 197 -4.47 14.02 7.23
C ILE A 197 -3.48 12.98 6.68
N MET A 198 -3.34 11.85 7.37
CA MET A 198 -2.48 10.71 6.98
C MET A 198 -2.89 10.16 5.60
N ILE A 199 -4.19 9.89 5.39
CA ILE A 199 -4.73 9.43 4.09
C ILE A 199 -4.60 10.51 3.03
N GLY A 200 -4.90 11.77 3.37
CA GLY A 200 -4.84 12.90 2.45
C GLY A 200 -3.44 13.09 1.87
N TYR A 201 -2.39 12.92 2.68
CA TYR A 201 -1.01 12.95 2.20
C TYR A 201 -0.72 11.86 1.17
N ILE A 202 -1.13 10.62 1.45
CA ILE A 202 -1.01 9.49 0.50
C ILE A 202 -1.78 9.77 -0.79
N GLY A 203 -2.99 10.33 -0.67
CA GLY A 203 -3.81 10.74 -1.82
C GLY A 203 -3.12 11.77 -2.71
N ILE A 204 -2.50 12.80 -2.11
CA ILE A 204 -1.71 13.80 -2.83
C ILE A 204 -0.53 13.13 -3.55
N LEU A 205 0.22 12.27 -2.87
CA LEU A 205 1.32 11.51 -3.49
C LEU A 205 0.82 10.66 -4.67
N ALA A 206 -0.34 10.02 -4.54
CA ALA A 206 -0.92 9.19 -5.59
C ALA A 206 -1.31 10.02 -6.82
N ILE A 207 -1.94 11.19 -6.63
CA ILE A 207 -2.29 12.11 -7.72
C ILE A 207 -1.04 12.62 -8.41
N VAL A 208 -0.04 13.10 -7.67
CA VAL A 208 1.23 13.57 -8.24
C VAL A 208 1.92 12.46 -9.02
N SER A 209 1.97 11.24 -8.46
CA SER A 209 2.54 10.07 -9.11
C SER A 209 1.81 9.75 -10.42
N PHE A 210 0.48 9.75 -10.42
CA PHE A 210 -0.33 9.51 -11.62
C PHE A 210 -0.11 10.59 -12.70
N LEU A 211 -0.11 11.87 -12.33
CA LEU A 211 0.11 12.97 -13.27
C LEU A 211 1.49 12.90 -13.92
N LEU A 212 2.53 12.62 -13.13
CA LEU A 212 3.89 12.44 -13.64
C LEU A 212 3.97 11.22 -14.56
N ALA A 213 3.37 10.09 -14.17
CA ALA A 213 3.38 8.88 -14.99
C ALA A 213 2.66 9.11 -16.32
N TYR A 214 1.49 9.75 -16.27
CA TYR A 214 0.72 10.11 -17.44
C TYR A 214 1.49 11.06 -18.38
N TYR A 215 2.28 11.98 -17.83
CA TYR A 215 3.17 12.82 -18.64
C TYR A 215 4.29 11.99 -19.29
N ALA A 216 4.95 11.14 -18.51
CA ALA A 216 6.06 10.31 -18.96
C ALA A 216 5.66 9.27 -20.02
N ARG A 217 4.39 8.84 -20.08
CA ARG A 217 3.90 7.84 -21.06
C ARG A 217 4.16 8.20 -22.53
N ARG A 218 4.36 9.49 -22.82
CA ARG A 218 4.63 10.01 -24.17
C ARG A 218 6.13 10.00 -24.51
N LEU A 219 6.99 9.78 -23.53
CA LEU A 219 8.43 9.75 -23.72
C LEU A 219 8.85 8.38 -24.27
N PRO A 220 9.75 8.33 -25.27
CA PRO A 220 10.33 7.08 -25.73
C PRO A 220 11.21 6.52 -24.61
N ASP A 221 10.70 5.50 -23.93
CA ASP A 221 11.35 4.83 -22.82
C ASP A 221 11.69 3.38 -23.19
N SER A 222 12.73 2.85 -22.55
CA SER A 222 13.11 1.44 -22.71
C SER A 222 11.93 0.55 -22.31
N PHE A 223 11.52 -0.34 -23.22
CA PHE A 223 10.49 -1.37 -22.98
C PHE A 223 9.09 -0.86 -22.58
N ASN A 224 8.70 0.37 -22.95
CA ASN A 224 7.41 0.98 -22.60
C ASN A 224 7.15 1.05 -21.08
N GLU A 225 8.20 1.11 -20.26
CA GLU A 225 8.09 1.11 -18.80
C GLU A 225 7.18 2.23 -18.28
N SER A 226 7.32 3.45 -18.78
CA SER A 226 6.48 4.59 -18.41
C SER A 226 4.97 4.35 -18.67
N GLN A 227 4.61 3.59 -19.70
CA GLN A 227 3.20 3.23 -19.95
C GLN A 227 2.69 2.24 -18.90
N LEU A 228 3.47 1.21 -18.58
CA LEU A 228 3.14 0.23 -17.54
C LEU A 228 3.00 0.88 -16.15
N ILE A 229 3.88 1.83 -15.82
CA ILE A 229 3.77 2.63 -14.59
C ILE A 229 2.46 3.41 -14.59
N THR A 230 2.09 4.04 -15.72
CA THR A 230 0.82 4.78 -15.84
C THR A 230 -0.39 3.87 -15.62
N PHE A 231 -0.42 2.70 -16.25
CA PHE A 231 -1.50 1.72 -16.05
C PHE A 231 -1.58 1.26 -14.59
N SER A 232 -0.43 1.01 -13.96
CA SER A 232 -0.36 0.62 -12.56
C SER A 232 -0.91 1.70 -11.62
N MET A 233 -0.58 2.97 -11.88
CA MET A 233 -1.08 4.11 -11.11
C MET A 233 -2.57 4.36 -11.36
N LEU A 234 -3.06 4.12 -12.57
CA LEU A 234 -4.49 4.19 -12.86
C LEU A 234 -5.27 3.16 -12.04
N VAL A 235 -4.84 1.89 -12.07
CA VAL A 235 -5.44 0.82 -11.26
C VAL A 235 -5.38 1.15 -9.78
N PHE A 236 -4.24 1.64 -9.29
CA PHE A 236 -4.09 2.08 -7.90
C PHE A 236 -5.14 3.14 -7.54
N CYS A 237 -5.25 4.22 -8.32
CA CYS A 237 -6.21 5.29 -8.06
C CYS A 237 -7.66 4.78 -8.13
N SER A 238 -8.00 3.94 -9.11
CA SER A 238 -9.35 3.36 -9.22
C SER A 238 -9.73 2.54 -8.00
N VAL A 239 -8.82 1.70 -7.50
CA VAL A 239 -9.05 0.90 -6.29
C VAL A 239 -9.35 1.78 -5.08
N TRP A 240 -8.57 2.84 -4.86
CA TRP A 240 -8.77 3.75 -3.72
C TRP A 240 -10.00 4.64 -3.85
N VAL A 241 -10.36 5.06 -5.07
CA VAL A 241 -11.63 5.78 -5.31
C VAL A 241 -12.83 4.87 -5.04
N SER A 242 -12.79 3.61 -5.47
CA SER A 242 -13.85 2.62 -5.19
C SER A 242 -13.88 2.19 -3.72
N PHE A 243 -12.76 2.24 -3.01
CA PHE A 243 -12.68 1.95 -1.58
C PHE A 243 -13.53 2.92 -0.75
N ILE A 244 -13.56 4.22 -1.07
CA ILE A 244 -14.31 5.23 -0.29
C ILE A 244 -15.80 4.87 -0.13
N PRO A 245 -16.58 4.67 -1.20
CA PRO A 245 -17.99 4.29 -1.05
C PRO A 245 -18.14 2.90 -0.42
N ALA A 246 -17.23 1.96 -0.69
CA ALA A 246 -17.30 0.63 -0.09
C ALA A 246 -17.08 0.69 1.44
N TYR A 247 -16.15 1.52 1.91
CA TYR A 247 -15.86 1.75 3.32
C TYR A 247 -17.06 2.38 4.05
N ILE A 248 -17.71 3.38 3.45
CA ILE A 248 -18.86 4.07 4.05
C ILE A 248 -20.11 3.17 4.11
N ASN A 249 -20.33 2.34 3.09
CA ASN A 249 -21.53 1.50 3.00
C ASN A 249 -21.41 0.15 3.71
N THR A 250 -20.20 -0.26 4.07
CA THR A 250 -19.95 -1.53 4.76
C THR A 250 -19.93 -1.32 6.28
N LYS A 251 -20.35 -2.33 7.04
CA LYS A 251 -20.30 -2.32 8.51
C LYS A 251 -19.65 -3.58 9.07
N GLY A 252 -19.16 -3.51 10.30
CA GLY A 252 -18.55 -4.64 11.01
C GLY A 252 -17.24 -5.12 10.40
N ARG A 253 -16.96 -6.43 10.51
CA ARG A 253 -15.70 -7.05 10.05
C ARG A 253 -15.41 -6.89 8.57
N SER A 254 -16.44 -6.66 7.75
CA SER A 254 -16.30 -6.48 6.31
C SER A 254 -15.63 -5.16 5.92
N VAL A 255 -15.65 -4.13 6.78
CA VAL A 255 -14.95 -2.85 6.53
C VAL A 255 -13.45 -3.07 6.45
N VAL A 256 -12.90 -3.81 7.43
CA VAL A 256 -11.48 -4.15 7.48
C VAL A 256 -11.10 -5.08 6.32
N ALA A 257 -11.99 -6.00 5.94
CA ALA A 257 -11.76 -6.87 4.78
C ALA A 257 -11.65 -6.09 3.46
N VAL A 258 -12.51 -5.08 3.27
CA VAL A 258 -12.49 -4.19 2.10
C VAL A 258 -11.21 -3.34 2.06
N GLU A 259 -10.73 -2.87 3.21
CA GLU A 259 -9.46 -2.16 3.34
C GLU A 259 -8.26 -3.05 2.96
N VAL A 260 -8.19 -4.26 3.52
CA VAL A 260 -7.16 -5.25 3.17
C VAL A 260 -7.21 -5.59 1.68
N PHE A 261 -8.39 -5.80 1.12
CA PHE A 261 -8.55 -6.07 -0.30
C PHE A 261 -8.05 -4.91 -1.18
N ALA A 262 -8.36 -3.66 -0.81
CA ALA A 262 -7.87 -2.48 -1.52
C ALA A 262 -6.34 -2.38 -1.46
N ILE A 263 -5.74 -2.65 -0.29
CA ILE A 263 -4.28 -2.68 -0.11
C ILE A 263 -3.65 -3.77 -0.99
N LEU A 264 -4.17 -5.00 -0.96
CA LEU A 264 -3.63 -6.13 -1.73
C LEU A 264 -3.75 -5.89 -3.23
N THR A 265 -4.93 -5.49 -3.73
CA THR A 265 -5.18 -5.28 -5.16
C THR A 265 -4.33 -4.13 -5.71
N SER A 266 -4.24 -3.01 -4.98
CA SER A 266 -3.43 -1.86 -5.43
C SER A 266 -1.95 -2.20 -5.53
N ASN A 267 -1.39 -2.88 -4.52
CA ASN A 267 0.00 -3.35 -4.54
C ASN A 267 0.27 -4.45 -5.56
N ALA A 268 -0.68 -5.37 -5.76
CA ALA A 268 -0.58 -6.40 -6.79
C ALA A 268 -0.53 -5.78 -8.20
N GLY A 269 -1.29 -4.70 -8.44
CA GLY A 269 -1.20 -3.93 -9.67
C GLY A 269 0.19 -3.33 -9.88
N LEU A 270 0.76 -2.69 -8.85
CA LEU A 270 2.12 -2.15 -8.90
C LEU A 270 3.16 -3.24 -9.18
N LEU A 271 3.10 -4.36 -8.45
CA LEU A 271 4.01 -5.49 -8.65
C LEU A 271 3.89 -6.07 -10.06
N GLY A 272 2.64 -6.31 -10.49
CA GLY A 272 2.28 -6.93 -11.76
C GLY A 272 2.75 -6.13 -12.96
N PHE A 273 2.35 -4.87 -13.06
CA PHE A 273 2.67 -4.06 -14.22
C PHE A 273 4.14 -3.60 -14.24
N ILE A 274 4.76 -3.31 -13.09
CA ILE A 274 6.11 -2.73 -13.07
C ILE A 274 7.21 -3.80 -13.13
N PHE A 275 7.00 -4.96 -12.51
CA PHE A 275 8.07 -5.95 -12.34
C PHE A 275 7.88 -7.22 -13.17
N ILE A 276 6.66 -7.77 -13.32
CA ILE A 276 6.45 -9.03 -14.06
C ILE A 276 6.98 -8.95 -15.51
N PRO A 277 6.73 -7.88 -16.30
CA PRO A 277 7.30 -7.77 -17.64
C PRO A 277 8.83 -7.82 -17.66
N LYS A 278 9.49 -7.29 -16.62
CA LYS A 278 10.96 -7.33 -16.51
C LYS A 278 11.45 -8.71 -16.13
N CYS A 279 10.74 -9.41 -15.25
CA CYS A 279 11.02 -10.81 -14.94
C CYS A 279 10.91 -11.70 -16.19
N TYR A 280 9.87 -11.47 -16.99
CA TYR A 280 9.68 -12.19 -18.24
C TYR A 280 10.86 -11.99 -19.19
N ILE A 281 11.33 -10.74 -19.36
CA ILE A 281 12.47 -10.47 -20.24
C ILE A 281 13.77 -11.10 -19.69
N ILE A 282 14.02 -11.01 -18.38
CA ILE A 282 15.21 -11.58 -17.74
C ILE A 282 15.28 -13.11 -17.92
N LEU A 283 14.14 -13.80 -17.79
CA LEU A 283 14.09 -15.27 -17.81
C LEU A 283 13.93 -15.85 -19.23
N PHE A 284 13.07 -15.26 -20.07
CA PHE A 284 12.63 -15.86 -21.33
C PHE A 284 13.13 -15.13 -22.58
N ARG A 285 13.67 -13.92 -22.45
CA ARG A 285 14.20 -13.10 -23.55
C ARG A 285 15.58 -12.50 -23.23
N PRO A 286 16.59 -13.30 -22.82
CA PRO A 286 17.91 -12.80 -22.43
C PRO A 286 18.65 -12.06 -23.57
N GLU A 287 18.30 -12.30 -24.82
CA GLU A 287 18.84 -11.60 -25.99
C GLU A 287 18.54 -10.09 -25.98
N LEU A 288 17.43 -9.67 -25.38
CA LEU A 288 17.09 -8.25 -25.18
C LEU A 288 17.91 -7.59 -24.06
N ASN A 289 18.67 -8.38 -23.31
CA ASN A 289 19.54 -7.93 -22.22
C ASN A 289 20.96 -7.55 -22.69
N ASN A 290 21.24 -7.70 -23.99
CA ASN A 290 22.55 -7.43 -24.57
C ASN A 290 22.73 -5.94 -24.87
N LYS A 291 23.87 -5.36 -24.45
CA LYS A 291 24.23 -3.92 -24.64
C LYS A 291 24.03 -3.42 -26.08
N LYS A 292 24.26 -4.28 -27.08
CA LYS A 292 24.13 -3.96 -28.50
C LYS A 292 22.69 -3.68 -28.95
N TYR A 293 21.67 -4.24 -28.29
CA TYR A 293 20.26 -4.01 -28.66
C TYR A 293 19.73 -2.70 -28.04
N LEU A 294 20.17 -2.39 -26.81
CA LEU A 294 19.84 -1.13 -26.11
C LEU A 294 20.44 0.10 -26.79
N MET A 295 21.68 0.02 -27.31
CA MET A 295 22.31 1.13 -28.04
C MET A 295 21.79 1.32 -29.47
N ARG A 296 21.03 0.36 -30.03
CA ARG A 296 20.48 0.47 -31.40
C ARG A 296 19.11 1.17 -31.44
N LYS A 297 18.55 1.50 -30.27
CA LYS A 297 17.21 2.07 -30.08
C LYS A 297 17.22 3.45 -29.40
N ILE A 298 18.41 3.93 -29.01
CA ILE A 298 18.71 5.31 -28.60
C ILE A 298 19.23 6.04 -29.84
#